data_AF-A0A352CGQ4-F1
#
_entry.id   AF-A0A352CGQ4-F1
#
_cell.length_a   1.000
_cell.length_b   1.000
_cell.length_c   1.000
_cell.angle_alpha   90.00
_cell.angle_beta   90.00
_cell.angle_gamma   90.00
#
_symmetry.space_group_name_H-M   'P 1'
#
loop_
_entity.id
_entity.type
_entity.pdbx_description
1 polymer ?
#
loop_
_entity_poly.entity_id
_entity_poly.type
_entity_poly.pdbx_seq_one_letter_code
_entity_poly.pdbx_strand_id
1 'polypeptide(L)' 'GDKVNNLGRKKAHRDALLSNLACQLITHKRIVTTTAKAKALRVYVEPI' A
#
# COMPACT_ATOMS: atom_id res chain seq x y z
N GLY A 1 9.90 -10.86 15.06
CA GLY A 1 9.42 -9.69 14.31
C GLY A 1 8.14 -10.06 13.60
N ASP A 2 7.13 -9.19 13.65
CA ASP A 2 5.84 -9.43 13.00
C ASP A 2 6.03 -9.77 11.52
N LYS A 3 5.60 -10.97 11.14
CA LYS A 3 5.70 -11.46 9.74
C LYS A 3 4.78 -10.69 8.80
N VAL A 4 3.74 -10.02 9.35
CA VAL A 4 2.76 -9.23 8.60
C VAL A 4 2.88 -7.78 9.01
N ASN A 5 3.41 -6.94 8.12
CA ASN A 5 3.54 -5.51 8.40
C ASN A 5 2.17 -4.82 8.28
N ASN A 6 1.55 -4.55 9.43
CA ASN A 6 0.25 -3.87 9.50
C ASN A 6 0.34 -2.34 9.28
N LEU A 7 1.52 -1.81 8.96
CA LEU A 7 1.80 -0.37 8.77
C LEU A 7 1.40 0.50 9.99
N GLY A 8 1.33 -0.10 11.18
CA GLY A 8 0.88 0.55 12.42
C GLY A 8 -0.58 1.03 12.38
N ARG A 9 -1.43 0.44 11.51
CA ARG A 9 -2.82 0.88 11.30
C ARG A 9 -3.81 -0.25 11.54
N LYS A 10 -5.01 0.13 12.00
CA LYS A 10 -6.19 -0.76 12.00
C LYS A 10 -6.57 -1.10 10.56
N LYS A 11 -7.20 -2.27 10.37
CA LYS A 11 -7.56 -2.81 9.05
C LYS A 11 -8.29 -1.80 8.16
N ALA A 12 -9.35 -1.16 8.66
CA ALA A 12 -10.13 -0.19 7.87
C ALA A 12 -9.28 0.96 7.30
N HIS A 13 -8.42 1.58 8.13
CA HIS A 13 -7.54 2.65 7.66
C HIS A 13 -6.44 2.17 6.72
N ARG A 14 -5.98 0.91 6.88
CA ARG A 14 -4.99 0.32 5.98
C ARG A 14 -5.57 0.06 4.60
N ASP A 15 -6.79 -0.48 4.55
CA ASP A 15 -7.47 -0.78 3.29
C ASP A 15 -7.72 0.52 2.50
N ALA A 16 -8.17 1.59 3.18
CA ALA A 16 -8.32 2.91 2.57
C ALA A 16 -6.99 3.51 2.07
N LEU A 17 -5.90 3.34 2.84
CA LEU A 17 -4.57 3.82 2.44
C LEU A 17 -4.07 3.10 1.17
N LEU A 18 -4.20 1.77 1.12
CA LEU A 18 -3.74 0.97 -0.01
C LEU A 18 -4.55 1.27 -1.28
N SER A 19 -5.87 1.42 -1.15
CA SER A 19 -6.74 1.83 -2.25
C SER A 19 -6.35 3.19 -2.83
N ASN A 20 -6.14 4.20 -1.98
CA ASN A 20 -5.72 5.53 -2.44
C ASN A 20 -4.33 5.52 -3.11
N LEU A 21 -3.37 4.79 -2.53
CA LEU A 21 -2.03 4.66 -3.12
C LEU A 21 -2.05 3.92 -4.45
N ALA A 22 -2.92 2.92 -4.60
CA ALA A 22 -3.10 2.20 -5.87
C ALA A 22 -3.64 3.15 -6.95
N CYS A 23 -4.67 3.94 -6.65
CA CYS A 23 -5.20 4.94 -7.56
C CYS A 23 -4.11 5.93 -8.00
N GLN A 24 -3.36 6.49 -7.05
CA GLN A 24 -2.27 7.43 -7.36
C GLN A 24 -1.19 6.79 -8.24
N LEU A 25 -0.80 5.54 -7.96
CA LEU A 25 0.19 4.82 -8.76
C LEU A 25 -0.28 4.60 -10.21
N ILE A 26 -1.56 4.24 -10.40
CA ILE A 26 -2.13 4.00 -11.73
C ILE A 26 -2.20 5.31 -12.53
N THR A 27 -2.63 6.39 -11.90
CA THR A 27 -2.78 7.72 -12.53
C THR A 27 -1.43 8.33 -12.89
N HIS A 28 -0.48 8.32 -11.95
CA HIS A 28 0.80 9.03 -12.11
C HIS A 28 1.94 8.14 -12.61
N LYS A 29 1.71 6.84 -12.78
CA LYS A 29 2.69 5.80 -13.20
C LYS A 29 3.88 5.58 -12.25
N ARG A 30 4.18 6.55 -11.38
CA ARG A 30 5.22 6.50 -10.37
C ARG A 30 4.84 7.41 -9.20
N ILE A 31 5.04 6.92 -7.98
CA ILE A 31 4.85 7.70 -6.75
C ILE A 31 6.04 7.51 -5.79
N VAL A 32 6.31 8.52 -4.96
CA VAL A 32 7.32 8.43 -3.90
C VAL A 32 6.61 8.05 -2.60
N THR A 33 7.03 6.94 -1.98
CA THR A 33 6.47 6.48 -0.71
C THR A 33 7.54 5.76 0.11
N THR A 34 7.23 5.44 1.37
CA THR A 34 8.15 4.71 2.26
C THR A 34 8.30 3.25 1.82
N THR A 35 9.47 2.66 2.05
CA THR A 35 9.80 1.27 1.67
C THR A 35 8.77 0.24 2.18
N ALA A 36 8.29 0.39 3.41
CA ALA A 36 7.28 -0.49 3.99
C ALA A 36 5.93 -0.42 3.25
N LYS A 37 5.46 0.79 2.92
CA LYS A 37 4.23 1.01 2.16
C LYS A 37 4.34 0.48 0.72
N ALA A 38 5.48 0.69 0.07
CA ALA A 38 5.72 0.19 -1.29
C ALA A 38 5.65 -1.35 -1.35
N LYS A 39 6.26 -2.05 -0.40
CA LYS A 39 6.19 -3.53 -0.30
C LYS A 39 4.75 -4.03 -0.13
N ALA A 40 3.97 -3.36 0.72
CA ALA A 40 2.56 -3.71 0.94
C ALA A 40 1.69 -3.40 -0.30
N LEU A 41 1.92 -2.25 -0.94
CA LEU A 41 1.19 -1.83 -2.13
C LEU A 41 1.39 -2.79 -3.31
N ARG A 42 2.61 -3.34 -3.47
CA ARG A 42 2.91 -4.32 -4.52
C ARG A 42 1.97 -5.53 -4.47
N VAL A 43 1.80 -6.11 -3.28
CA VAL A 43 0.90 -7.27 -3.06
C VAL A 43 -0.57 -6.90 -3.32
N TYR A 44 -0.94 -5.64 -3.12
CA TYR A 44 -2.31 -5.16 -3.33
C TYR A 44 -2.62 -4.84 -4.79
N VAL A 45 -1.65 -4.33 -5.56
CA VAL A 45 -1.86 -3.85 -6.94
C VAL A 45 -1.55 -4.90 -8.00
N GLU A 46 -0.58 -5.79 -7.82
CA GLU A 46 -0.26 -6.85 -8.80
C GLU A 46 -1.40 -7.82 -9.16
N PRO A 47 -2.32 -8.20 -8.25
CA PRO A 47 -3.44 -9.07 -8.61
C PRO A 47 -4.61 -8.34 -9.32
N ILE A 48 -4.50 -7.02 -9.53
CA ILE A 48 -5.47 -6.20 -10.28
C ILE A 48 -5.07 -6.18 -11.75
#